data_AF-A0A6H0UI71-F1
#
_entry.id   AF-A0A6H0UI71-F1
#
_cell.length_a   1.000
_cell.length_b   1.000
_cell.length_c   1.000
_cell.angle_alpha   90.00
_cell.angle_beta   90.00
_cell.angle_gamma   90.00
#
_symmetry.space_group_name_H-M   'P 1'
#
loop_
_entity.id
_entity.type
_entity.pdbx_description
1 polymer ?
#
loop_
_entity_poly.entity_id
_entity_poly.type
_entity_poly.pdbx_seq_one_letter_code
_entity_poly.pdbx_strand_id
1 'polypeptide(L)' 'MSLKSFDNTKDEEYKNNFSDVIEEGKKINIPKKINQRKEGKKSVTFSITETELDIFEKEARERGFKNKSEFLAFIINNI' A
#
# COMPACT_ATOMS: atom_id res chain seq x y z
N MET A 1 14.25 -26.53 -32.99
CA MET A 1 13.48 -25.29 -33.21
C MET A 1 14.43 -24.24 -33.75
N SER A 2 14.16 -23.66 -34.92
CA SER A 2 14.99 -22.61 -35.54
C SER A 2 14.72 -21.28 -34.84
N LEU A 3 15.76 -20.64 -34.30
CA LEU A 3 15.71 -19.27 -33.77
C LEU A 3 15.44 -18.32 -34.94
N LYS A 4 14.18 -17.88 -35.06
CA LYS A 4 13.78 -16.85 -36.02
C LYS A 4 14.63 -15.61 -35.75
N SER A 5 15.34 -15.18 -36.78
CA SER A 5 16.11 -13.95 -36.88
C SER A 5 15.37 -12.76 -36.26
N PHE A 6 16.04 -12.02 -35.38
CA PHE A 6 15.52 -10.78 -34.82
C PHE A 6 15.32 -9.75 -35.94
N ASP A 7 14.11 -9.17 -36.03
CA ASP A 7 13.76 -8.11 -36.97
C ASP A 7 14.47 -6.81 -36.58
N ASN A 8 15.65 -6.58 -37.15
CA ASN A 8 16.46 -5.36 -36.92
C ASN A 8 15.78 -4.05 -37.38
N THR A 9 14.68 -4.13 -38.12
CA THR A 9 13.94 -2.96 -38.64
C THR A 9 13.16 -2.23 -37.55
N LYS A 10 12.69 -2.95 -36.53
CA LYS A 10 11.93 -2.34 -35.42
C LYS A 10 12.84 -1.55 -34.49
N ASP A 11 14.07 -2.01 -34.31
CA ASP A 11 15.05 -1.38 -33.42
C ASP A 11 15.50 0.00 -33.91
N GLU A 12 15.52 0.22 -35.24
CA GLU A 12 15.81 1.52 -35.86
C GLU A 12 14.65 2.51 -35.65
N GLU A 13 13.40 2.06 -35.79
CA GLU A 13 12.22 2.90 -35.50
C GLU A 13 12.16 3.33 -34.03
N TYR A 14 12.51 2.44 -33.09
CA TYR A 14 12.57 2.81 -31.67
C TYR A 14 13.64 3.88 -31.42
N LYS A 15 14.83 3.77 -32.01
CA LYS A 15 15.90 4.76 -31.82
C LYS A 15 15.50 6.15 -32.33
N ASN A 16 14.86 6.23 -33.49
CA ASN A 16 14.42 7.51 -34.06
C ASN A 16 13.31 8.16 -33.23
N ASN A 17 12.37 7.36 -32.69
CA ASN A 17 11.34 7.87 -31.78
C ASN A 17 11.93 8.34 -30.43
N PHE A 18 13.06 7.78 -29.98
CA PHE A 18 13.73 8.23 -28.76
C PHE A 18 14.53 9.52 -28.97
N SER A 19 15.13 9.76 -30.14
CA SER A 19 15.84 11.00 -30.43
C SER A 19 14.91 12.21 -30.53
N ASP A 20 13.73 12.04 -31.14
CA ASP A 20 12.74 13.13 -31.32
C ASP A 20 12.16 13.62 -29.98
N VAL A 21 12.18 12.78 -28.94
CA VAL A 21 11.70 13.11 -27.59
C VAL A 21 12.77 13.83 -26.75
N ILE A 22 14.04 13.80 -27.17
CA ILE A 22 15.15 14.45 -26.46
C ILE A 22 15.45 15.85 -27.03
N GLU A 23 15.27 16.08 -28.35
CA GLU A 23 15.54 17.38 -28.98
C GLU A 23 14.42 18.41 -28.76
N GLU A 24 13.16 18.00 -28.65
CA GLU A 24 12.11 18.88 -28.17
C GLU A 24 12.09 18.85 -26.64
N GLY A 25 12.61 19.90 -26.01
CA GLY A 25 12.59 20.15 -24.56
C GLY A 25 11.19 20.28 -23.92
N LYS A 26 10.23 19.47 -24.35
CA LYS A 26 8.98 19.21 -23.63
C LYS A 26 9.35 18.44 -22.37
N LYS A 27 9.51 19.19 -21.28
CA LYS A 27 9.46 18.66 -19.91
C LYS A 27 8.21 17.80 -19.82
N ILE A 28 8.39 16.49 -19.93
CA ILE A 28 7.36 15.51 -19.61
C ILE A 28 7.10 15.76 -18.13
N ASN A 29 6.00 16.44 -17.82
CA ASN A 29 5.48 16.57 -16.47
C ASN A 29 4.99 15.17 -16.09
N ILE A 30 5.91 14.27 -15.76
CA ILE A 30 5.60 12.97 -15.20
C ILE A 30 4.96 13.30 -13.86
N PRO A 31 3.64 13.11 -13.67
CA PRO A 31 3.06 13.29 -12.36
C PRO A 31 3.72 12.24 -11.48
N LYS A 32 4.63 12.65 -10.60
CA LYS A 32 5.06 11.87 -9.44
C LYS A 32 3.86 11.75 -8.50
N LYS A 33 2.81 11.05 -8.93
CA LYS A 33 1.92 10.35 -8.00
C LYS A 33 2.71 9.16 -7.50
N ILE A 34 3.65 9.45 -6.61
CA ILE A 34 4.13 8.47 -5.66
C ILE A 34 2.88 8.09 -4.89
N ASN A 35 2.25 6.99 -5.27
CA ASN A 35 1.22 6.37 -4.46
C ASN A 35 1.90 6.00 -3.14
N GLN A 36 1.91 6.93 -2.18
CA GLN A 36 2.19 6.61 -0.79
C GLN A 36 1.24 5.47 -0.47
N ARG A 37 1.78 4.27 -0.26
CA ARG A 37 1.00 3.14 0.23
C ARG A 37 0.49 3.58 1.60
N LYS A 38 -0.73 4.10 1.65
CA LYS A 38 -1.40 4.36 2.92
C LYS A 38 -1.40 3.04 3.67
N GLU A 39 -0.84 3.02 4.87
CA GLU A 39 -0.95 1.84 5.72
C GLU A 39 -2.44 1.56 5.93
N GLY A 40 -2.90 0.47 5.32
CA GLY A 40 -4.27 0.03 5.46
C GLY A 40 -4.51 -0.45 6.89
N LYS A 41 -5.75 -0.32 7.35
CA LYS A 41 -6.16 -0.96 8.60
C LYS A 41 -5.90 -2.46 8.49
N LYS A 42 -5.18 -3.02 9.47
CA LYS A 42 -4.99 -4.47 9.62
C LYS A 42 -5.94 -4.98 10.69
N SER A 43 -6.52 -6.15 10.48
CA SER A 43 -7.34 -6.84 11.48
C SER A 43 -6.61 -8.07 11.98
N VAL A 44 -6.73 -8.36 13.27
CA VAL A 44 -6.22 -9.58 13.90
C VAL A 44 -7.39 -10.27 14.60
N THR A 45 -7.45 -11.59 14.48
CA THR A 45 -8.43 -12.42 15.18
C THR A 45 -7.68 -13.30 16.18
N PHE A 46 -8.16 -13.32 17.41
CA PHE A 46 -7.57 -14.11 18.50
C PHE A 46 -8.71 -14.66 19.36
N SER A 47 -8.41 -15.71 20.11
CA SER A 47 -9.36 -16.35 21.03
C SER A 47 -9.08 -15.88 22.46
N ILE A 48 -10.14 -15.64 23.22
CA ILE A 48 -10.11 -15.35 24.66
C ILE A 48 -11.27 -16.10 25.32
N THR A 49 -11.21 -16.25 26.64
CA THR A 49 -12.33 -16.76 27.41
C THR A 49 -13.47 -15.73 27.46
N GLU A 50 -14.68 -16.21 27.73
CA GLU A 50 -15.86 -15.34 27.87
C GLU A 50 -15.71 -14.39 29.07
N THR A 51 -15.13 -14.87 30.17
CA THR A 51 -14.84 -14.04 31.35
C THR A 51 -13.84 -12.91 31.06
N GLU A 52 -12.82 -13.16 30.24
CA GLU A 52 -11.89 -12.11 29.81
C GLU A 52 -12.56 -11.09 28.89
N LEU A 53 -13.47 -11.54 28.02
CA LEU A 53 -14.24 -10.66 27.17
C LEU A 53 -15.15 -9.73 27.98
N ASP A 54 -15.81 -10.24 29.02
CA ASP A 54 -16.66 -9.45 29.91
C ASP A 54 -15.87 -8.38 30.68
N ILE A 55 -14.71 -8.75 31.23
CA ILE A 55 -13.81 -7.82 31.92
C ILE A 55 -13.37 -6.72 30.94
N PHE A 56 -12.95 -7.12 29.74
CA PHE A 56 -12.50 -6.20 28.70
C PHE A 56 -13.60 -5.20 28.30
N GLU A 57 -14.84 -5.66 28.13
CA GLU A 57 -15.98 -4.81 27.82
C GLU A 57 -16.32 -3.82 28.93
N LYS A 58 -16.28 -4.29 30.19
CA LYS A 58 -16.54 -3.46 31.36
C LYS A 58 -15.50 -2.35 31.48
N GLU A 59 -14.22 -2.68 31.38
CA GLU A 59 -13.14 -1.68 31.43
C GLU A 59 -13.22 -0.66 30.29
N ALA A 60 -13.52 -1.12 29.06
CA ALA A 60 -13.70 -0.22 27.93
C ALA A 60 -14.81 0.81 28.19
N ARG A 61 -15.93 0.36 28.77
CA ARG A 61 -17.09 1.21 29.11
C ARG A 61 -16.78 2.18 30.23
N GLU A 62 -16.14 1.72 31.31
CA GLU A 62 -15.78 2.56 32.46
C GLU A 62 -14.80 3.68 32.07
N ARG A 63 -13.91 3.40 31.11
CA ARG A 63 -12.96 4.39 30.56
C ARG A 63 -13.54 5.25 29.44
N GLY A 64 -14.78 5.02 29.02
CA GLY A 64 -15.48 5.83 28.01
C GLY A 64 -15.05 5.56 26.56
N PHE A 65 -14.46 4.41 26.25
CA PHE A 65 -14.12 4.06 24.87
C PHE A 65 -15.37 3.72 24.04
N LYS A 66 -15.40 4.16 22.78
CA LYS A 66 -16.55 3.95 21.89
C LYS A 66 -16.65 2.52 21.37
N ASN A 67 -15.51 1.84 21.22
CA ASN A 67 -15.45 0.46 20.75
C ASN A 67 -14.27 -0.31 21.34
N LYS A 68 -14.38 -1.64 21.28
CA LYS A 68 -13.37 -2.61 21.72
C LYS A 68 -12.01 -2.40 21.05
N SER A 69 -12.01 -2.05 19.75
CA SER A 69 -10.78 -1.86 18.98
C SER A 69 -9.97 -0.65 19.45
N GLU A 70 -10.63 0.45 19.80
CA GLU A 70 -9.99 1.65 20.37
C GLU A 70 -9.38 1.37 21.72
N PHE A 71 -10.09 0.64 22.58
CA PHE A 71 -9.56 0.23 23.88
C PHE A 71 -8.35 -0.71 23.73
N LEU A 72 -8.42 -1.70 22.84
CA LEU A 72 -7.31 -2.61 22.57
C LEU A 72 -6.09 -1.85 21.99
N ALA A 73 -6.32 -0.91 21.08
CA ALA A 73 -5.26 -0.07 20.54
C ALA A 73 -4.62 0.81 21.61
N PHE A 74 -5.41 1.35 22.54
CA PHE A 74 -4.91 2.09 23.70
C PHE A 74 -4.01 1.20 24.57
N ILE A 75 -4.42 -0.03 24.88
CA ILE A 75 -3.59 -0.96 25.65
C ILE A 75 -2.25 -1.23 24.94
N ILE A 76 -2.27 -1.60 23.65
CA ILE A 76 -1.06 -1.92 22.88
C ILE A 76 -0.06 -0.75 22.86
N ASN A 77 -0.56 0.49 22.75
CA ASN A 77 0.29 1.68 22.69
C ASN A 77 0.87 2.09 24.06
N ASN A 78 0.33 1.57 25.17
CA ASN A 78 0.74 1.91 26.54
C ASN A 78 1.44 0.74 27.26
N ILE A 79 1.73 -0.36 26.55
CA ILE A 79 2.64 -1.42 27.00
C ILE A 79 4.05 -1.06 26.54
#